data_AF-A0A087K662-F1
#
_entry.id   AF-A0A087K662-F1
#
_cell.length_a   1.000
_cell.length_b   1.000
_cell.length_c   1.000
_cell.angle_alpha   90.00
_cell.angle_beta   90.00
_cell.angle_gamma   90.00
#
_symmetry.space_group_name_H-M   'P 1'
#
loop_
_entity.id
_entity.type
_entity.pdbx_description
1 polymer ?
#
loop_
_entity_poly.entity_id
_entity_poly.type
_entity_poly.pdbx_seq_one_letter_code
_entity_poly.pdbx_strand_id
1 'polypeptide(L)'
;MTAREDLFNIAAQDMPVAGSEVDEAIDAFARELTGKVRTLHRPVEHRGRTICVECSGWADGSTDNPPTEHPCATIQALGNQEAS
;
A
#
# COMPACT_ATOMS: atom_id res chain seq x y z
N MET A 1 -34.71 4.38 39.56
CA MET A 1 -33.75 4.63 38.46
C MET A 1 -33.36 6.08 38.55
N THR A 2 -32.09 6.35 38.83
CA THR A 2 -31.60 7.72 39.01
C THR A 2 -30.94 8.21 37.73
N ALA A 3 -31.08 9.49 37.40
CA ALA A 3 -30.50 10.11 36.19
C ALA A 3 -28.98 9.89 36.04
N ARG A 4 -28.29 9.54 37.14
CA ARG A 4 -26.86 9.22 37.17
C ARG A 4 -26.55 7.83 36.60
N GLU A 5 -27.43 6.86 36.81
CA GLU A 5 -27.31 5.52 36.21
C GLU A 5 -27.63 5.57 34.71
N ASP A 6 -28.59 6.42 34.30
CA ASP A 6 -28.96 6.60 32.90
C ASP A 6 -27.85 7.29 32.09
N LEU A 7 -27.16 8.30 32.66
CA LEU A 7 -26.01 8.94 32.01
C LEU A 7 -24.80 8.00 31.84
N PHE A 8 -24.57 7.09 32.80
CA PHE A 8 -23.51 6.08 32.68
C PHE A 8 -23.82 5.05 31.58
N ASN A 9 -25.09 4.66 31.42
CA ASN A 9 -25.53 3.73 30.38
C ASN A 9 -25.57 4.35 28.97
N ILE A 10 -25.66 5.68 28.85
CA ILE A 10 -25.58 6.39 27.57
C ILE A 10 -24.12 6.59 27.15
N ALA A 11 -23.22 6.92 28.09
CA ALA A 11 -21.80 7.07 27.79
C ALA A 11 -21.09 5.73 27.49
N ALA A 12 -21.63 4.60 27.96
CA ALA A 12 -21.13 3.27 27.64
C ALA A 12 -21.62 2.74 26.26
N GLN A 13 -22.52 3.45 25.58
CA GLN A 13 -22.87 3.21 24.18
C GLN A 13 -21.89 3.96 23.26
N ASP A 14 -20.59 3.82 23.52
CA ASP A 14 -19.61 3.98 22.45
C ASP A 14 -19.91 2.88 21.45
N MET A 15 -20.32 3.25 20.22
CA MET A 15 -20.53 2.27 19.16
C MET A 15 -19.21 1.52 18.96
N PRO A 16 -19.10 0.22 19.31
CA PRO A 16 -17.90 -0.51 19.03
C PRO A 16 -17.91 -0.76 17.53
N VAL A 17 -17.13 0.03 16.78
CA VAL A 17 -16.78 -0.36 15.41
C VAL A 17 -16.16 -1.74 15.55
N ALA A 18 -16.82 -2.75 14.97
CA ALA A 18 -16.33 -4.12 15.09
C ALA A 18 -14.90 -4.14 14.53
N GLY A 19 -13.96 -4.78 15.21
CA GLY A 19 -12.55 -4.82 14.75
C GLY A 19 -12.43 -5.27 13.28
N SER A 20 -13.33 -6.15 12.85
CA SER A 20 -13.46 -6.59 11.46
C SER A 20 -13.79 -5.49 10.45
N GLU A 21 -14.59 -4.48 10.83
CA GLU A 21 -14.90 -3.34 9.97
C GLU A 21 -13.68 -2.42 9.79
N VAL A 22 -12.87 -2.29 10.84
CA VAL A 22 -11.61 -1.54 10.78
C VAL A 22 -10.58 -2.29 9.93
N ASP A 23 -10.47 -3.61 10.12
CA ASP A 23 -9.57 -4.47 9.35
C ASP A 23 -9.93 -4.46 7.85
N GLU A 24 -11.21 -4.54 7.51
CA GLU A 24 -11.68 -4.46 6.12
C GLU A 24 -11.39 -3.10 5.48
N ALA A 25 -11.56 -2.01 6.24
CA ALA A 25 -11.24 -0.66 5.77
C ALA A 25 -9.72 -0.47 5.53
N ILE A 26 -8.88 -1.02 6.42
CA ILE A 26 -7.41 -1.01 6.27
C ILE A 26 -7.01 -1.79 5.03
N ASP A 27 -7.58 -2.98 4.83
CA ASP A 27 -7.33 -3.82 3.67
C ASP A 27 -7.72 -3.14 2.36
N ALA A 28 -8.88 -2.49 2.32
CA ALA A 28 -9.35 -1.74 1.16
C ALA A 28 -8.38 -0.59 0.83
N PHE A 29 -7.96 0.16 1.85
CA PHE A 29 -6.99 1.24 1.69
C PHE A 29 -5.63 0.73 1.21
N ALA A 30 -5.13 -0.36 1.76
CA ALA A 30 -3.86 -0.97 1.36
C ALA A 30 -3.87 -1.43 -0.10
N ARG A 31 -4.98 -2.00 -0.57
CA ARG A 31 -5.17 -2.38 -1.98
C ARG A 31 -5.20 -1.16 -2.89
N GLU A 32 -5.94 -0.12 -2.51
CA GLU A 32 -6.01 1.13 -3.28
C GLU A 32 -4.62 1.79 -3.38
N LEU A 33 -3.90 1.88 -2.26
CA LEU A 33 -2.57 2.46 -2.21
C LEU A 33 -1.57 1.66 -3.05
N THR A 34 -1.61 0.33 -2.95
CA THR A 34 -0.81 -0.57 -3.79
C THR A 34 -1.07 -0.32 -5.28
N GLY A 35 -2.34 -0.16 -5.68
CA GLY A 35 -2.69 0.18 -7.06
C GLY A 35 -2.12 1.53 -7.52
N LYS A 36 -2.19 2.56 -6.66
CA LYS A 36 -1.60 3.88 -6.93
C LYS A 36 -0.08 3.80 -7.07
N VAL A 37 0.60 3.08 -6.18
CA VAL A 37 2.05 2.88 -6.23
C VAL A 37 2.45 2.12 -7.51
N ARG A 38 1.72 1.08 -7.92
CA ARG A 38 1.94 0.38 -9.20
C ARG A 38 1.75 1.29 -10.41
N THR A 39 0.82 2.25 -10.33
CA THR A 39 0.61 3.24 -11.39
C THR A 39 1.81 4.21 -11.50
N LEU A 40 2.40 4.60 -10.38
CA LEU A 40 3.59 5.45 -10.30
C LEU A 40 4.91 4.70 -10.59
N HIS A 41 4.92 3.37 -10.43
CA HIS A 41 6.09 2.52 -10.69
C HIS A 41 5.71 1.43 -11.68
N ARG A 42 5.51 1.85 -12.93
CA ARG A 42 4.92 0.98 -13.94
C ARG A 42 5.94 -0.05 -14.45
N PRO A 43 5.72 -1.36 -14.20
CA PRO A 43 6.53 -2.40 -14.80
C PRO A 43 6.30 -2.47 -16.31
N VAL A 44 7.36 -2.58 -17.10
CA VAL A 44 7.32 -2.81 -18.55
C VAL A 44 8.37 -3.86 -18.92
N GLU A 45 8.07 -4.67 -19.93
CA GLU A 45 9.06 -5.60 -20.51
C GLU A 45 10.04 -4.85 -21.42
N HIS A 46 11.33 -5.02 -21.17
CA HIS A 46 12.41 -4.48 -22.00
C HIS A 46 13.49 -5.53 -22.20
N ARG A 47 13.64 -6.02 -23.44
CA ARG A 47 14.65 -7.04 -23.81
C ARG A 47 14.60 -8.30 -22.95
N GLY A 48 13.39 -8.76 -22.60
CA GLY A 48 13.17 -9.97 -21.79
C GLY A 48 13.43 -9.78 -20.29
N ARG A 49 13.47 -8.52 -19.82
CA ARG A 49 13.56 -8.15 -18.41
C ARG A 49 12.43 -7.21 -18.06
N THR A 50 11.77 -7.43 -16.92
CA THR A 50 10.84 -6.46 -16.36
C THR A 50 11.62 -5.30 -15.72
N ILE A 51 11.35 -4.08 -16.18
CA ILE A 51 11.93 -2.84 -15.66
C ILE A 51 10.82 -1.88 -15.22
N CYS A 52 11.10 -0.90 -14.36
CA CYS A 52 10.15 0.18 -14.04
C CYS A 52 10.34 1.34 -15.01
N VAL A 53 9.39 1.66 -15.89
CA VAL A 53 9.58 2.75 -16.88
C VAL A 53 9.92 4.11 -16.24
N GLU A 54 9.40 4.36 -15.03
CA GLU A 54 9.63 5.62 -14.31
C GLU A 54 10.96 5.65 -13.55
N CYS A 55 11.55 4.49 -13.26
CA CYS A 55 12.81 4.37 -12.50
C CYS A 55 13.96 3.74 -13.30
N SER A 56 13.73 3.38 -14.57
CA SER A 56 14.68 2.67 -15.42
C SER A 56 14.88 3.50 -16.69
N GLY A 57 16.11 3.75 -17.15
CA GLY A 57 17.20 2.78 -17.13
C GLY A 57 18.56 3.30 -16.68
N TRP A 58 18.64 4.23 -15.72
CA TRP A 58 19.92 4.77 -15.31
C TRP A 58 19.98 5.09 -13.82
N ALA A 59 21.05 4.66 -13.14
CA ALA A 59 21.24 5.02 -11.73
C ALA A 59 21.23 6.56 -11.57
N ASP A 60 20.67 7.05 -10.47
CA ASP A 60 20.61 8.48 -10.13
C ASP A 60 20.00 9.43 -11.18
N GLY A 61 19.15 8.92 -12.09
CA GLY A 61 18.33 9.77 -12.98
C GLY A 61 19.07 10.43 -14.15
N SER A 62 20.31 10.01 -14.46
CA SER A 62 21.07 10.47 -15.62
C SER A 62 21.39 9.33 -16.57
N THR A 63 21.28 9.55 -17.88
CA THR A 63 21.69 8.59 -18.92
C THR A 63 23.16 8.16 -18.86
N ASP A 64 23.98 8.78 -18.03
CA ASP A 64 25.41 8.53 -17.89
C ASP A 64 25.76 7.49 -16.81
N ASN A 65 24.77 7.06 -16.02
CA ASN A 65 24.98 6.16 -14.90
C ASN A 65 24.64 4.70 -15.26
N PRO A 66 25.30 3.71 -14.65
CA PRO A 66 25.02 2.31 -14.95
C PRO A 66 23.54 1.98 -14.68
N PRO A 67 22.94 1.02 -15.40
CA PRO A 67 21.56 0.61 -15.14
C PRO A 67 21.38 0.20 -13.67
N THR A 68 20.36 0.71 -13.00
CA THR A 68 20.00 0.27 -11.64
C THR A 68 19.69 -1.24 -11.65
N GLU A 69 20.01 -1.93 -10.57
CA GLU A 69 19.64 -3.33 -10.36
C GLU A 69 18.12 -3.47 -10.53
N HIS A 70 17.69 -4.34 -11.45
CA HIS A 70 16.28 -4.53 -11.78
C HIS A 70 15.76 -5.81 -11.12
N PRO A 71 14.52 -5.81 -10.58
CA PRO A 71 13.53 -4.71 -10.60
C PRO A 71 13.88 -3.55 -9.63
N CYS A 72 13.28 -2.37 -9.83
CA CYS A 72 13.47 -1.26 -8.87
C CYS A 72 12.92 -1.64 -7.49
N ALA A 73 13.47 -1.03 -6.43
CA ALA A 73 13.15 -1.39 -5.05
C ALA A 73 11.65 -1.39 -4.73
N THR A 74 10.88 -0.43 -5.27
CA THR A 74 9.42 -0.37 -5.07
C THR A 74 8.71 -1.56 -5.69
N ILE A 75 9.02 -1.92 -6.95
CA ILE A 75 8.41 -3.08 -7.61
C ILE A 75 8.84 -4.38 -6.91
N GLN A 76 10.10 -4.47 -6.48
CA GLN A 76 10.60 -5.61 -5.73
C GLN A 76 9.80 -5.81 -4.42
N ALA A 77 9.55 -4.74 -3.68
CA ALA A 77 8.75 -4.80 -2.45
C ALA A 77 7.31 -5.24 -2.70
N LEU A 78 6.69 -4.82 -3.81
CA LEU A 78 5.32 -5.19 -4.17
C LEU A 78 5.18 -6.62 -4.71
N GLY A 79 6.19 -7.13 -5.42
CA GLY A 79 6.17 -8.49 -5.97
C GLY A 79 6.25 -9.59 -4.91
N ASN A 80 6.96 -9.32 -3.80
CA ASN A 80 7.08 -10.27 -2.69
C ASN A 80 5.77 -10.43 -1.87
N GLN A 81 4.74 -9.62 -2.12
CA GLN A 81 3.46 -9.69 -1.41
C GLN A 81 2.42 -10.60 -2.07
N GLU A 82 2.63 -11.06 -3.30
CA GLU A 82 1.72 -12.02 -3.97
C GLU A 82 2.05 -13.49 -3.69
N ALA A 83 3.08 -13.75 -2.86
CA ALA A 83 3.61 -15.10 -2.59
C ALA A 83 3.36 -15.64 -1.16
N SER A 84 2.51 -15.01 -0.35
CA SER A 84 2.17 -15.46 1.01
C SER A 84 0.66 -15.59 1.22
#